data_AF-A0A957KZV7-F1
#
_entry.id   AF-A0A957KZV7-F1
#
_cell.length_a   1.000
_cell.length_b   1.000
_cell.length_c   1.000
_cell.angle_alpha   90.00
_cell.angle_beta   90.00
_cell.angle_gamma   90.00
#
_symmetry.space_group_name_H-M   'P 1'
#
loop_
_entity.id
_entity.type
_entity.pdbx_description
1 polymer ?
#
loop_
_entity_poly.entity_id
_entity_poly.type
_entity_poly.pdbx_seq_one_letter_code
_entity_poly.pdbx_strand_id
1 'polypeptide(L)'
;VLLLGTPDDPQGLAYHVEAFAAAGATVVPDTNGAVAHVLDRLPASVDTGAQVTFGKELVAINVGLESFRDSLTGQGATSVQVDWRPPAGGNEKMMDILARLKSPS
;
A
#
# COMPACT_ATOMS: atom_id res chain seq x y z
N VAL A 1 9.30 17.58 14.17
CA VAL A 1 9.30 16.47 15.16
C VAL A 1 8.00 16.53 15.92
N LEU A 2 7.19 15.47 15.84
CA LEU A 2 6.02 15.32 16.70
C LEU A 2 6.51 14.92 18.08
N LEU A 3 6.18 15.71 19.08
CA LEU A 3 6.55 15.45 20.47
C LEU A 3 5.27 15.30 21.29
N LEU A 4 5.10 14.13 21.91
CA LEU A 4 3.95 13.79 22.73
C LEU A 4 4.42 13.55 24.16
N GLY A 5 3.77 14.20 25.12
CA GLY A 5 4.05 14.05 26.55
C GLY A 5 3.18 14.99 27.37
N THR A 6 3.21 14.80 28.69
CA THR A 6 2.55 15.68 29.66
C THR A 6 3.59 16.51 30.41
N PRO A 7 3.20 17.64 31.02
CA PRO A 7 4.12 18.43 31.84
C PRO A 7 4.74 17.65 33.01
N ASP A 8 4.05 16.62 33.50
CA ASP A 8 4.44 15.79 34.64
C ASP A 8 5.38 14.64 34.26
N ASP A 9 5.71 14.48 32.98
CA ASP A 9 6.63 13.43 32.54
C ASP A 9 8.00 13.62 33.22
N PRO A 10 8.63 12.56 33.76
CA PRO A 10 9.90 12.66 34.50
C PRO A 10 11.04 13.31 33.72
N GLN A 11 10.97 13.33 32.39
CA GLN A 11 11.97 13.90 31.51
C GLN A 11 11.67 15.37 31.11
N GLY A 12 10.50 15.90 31.46
CA GLY A 12 10.09 17.29 31.26
C GLY A 12 9.88 17.66 29.79
N LEU A 13 8.61 17.83 29.38
CA LEU A 13 8.27 18.16 27.98
C LEU A 13 8.98 19.44 27.47
N ALA A 14 9.06 20.47 28.31
CA ALA A 14 9.69 21.75 27.97
C ALA A 14 11.18 21.62 27.64
N TYR A 15 11.90 20.78 28.39
CA TYR A 15 13.33 20.52 28.16
C TYR A 15 13.56 19.90 26.78
N HIS A 16 12.73 18.93 26.39
CA HIS A 16 12.82 18.31 25.06
C HIS A 16 12.44 19.26 23.93
N VAL A 17 11.40 20.10 24.10
CA VAL A 17 11.03 21.11 23.12
C VAL A 17 12.20 22.05 22.84
N GLU A 18 12.87 22.54 23.89
CA GLU A 18 14.01 23.44 23.77
C GLU A 18 15.21 22.74 23.12
N ALA A 19 15.52 21.50 23.53
CA ALA A 19 16.62 20.73 22.95
C ALA A 19 16.45 20.48 21.44
N PHE A 20 15.23 20.12 21.01
CA PHE A 20 14.94 19.92 19.58
C PHE A 20 14.95 21.25 18.80
N ALA A 21 14.40 22.32 19.37
CA ALA A 21 14.43 23.64 18.76
C ALA A 21 15.88 24.15 18.58
N ALA A 22 16.75 23.96 19.58
CA ALA A 22 18.16 24.33 19.52
C ALA A 22 18.94 23.54 18.44
N ALA A 23 18.50 22.31 18.14
CA ALA A 23 19.03 21.50 17.05
C ALA A 23 18.47 21.87 15.66
N GLY A 24 17.61 22.90 15.57
CA GLY A 24 17.01 23.37 14.32
C GLY A 24 15.76 22.59 13.90
N ALA A 25 15.23 21.71 14.74
CA ALA A 25 13.99 21.00 14.44
C ALA A 25 12.77 21.86 14.79
N THR A 26 11.77 21.89 13.90
CA THR A 26 10.44 22.39 14.26
C THR A 26 9.70 21.35 15.09
N VAL A 27 9.31 21.71 16.31
CA VAL A 27 8.55 20.84 17.21
C VAL A 27 7.06 21.15 17.06
N VAL A 28 6.25 20.11 16.88
CA VAL A 28 4.79 20.21 16.76
C VAL A 28 4.14 19.39 17.88
N PRO A 29 3.12 19.94 18.57
CA PRO A 29 2.56 19.32 19.77
C PRO A 29 1.49 18.26 19.46
N ASP A 30 1.00 18.22 18.23
CA ASP A 30 -0.08 17.31 17.82
C ASP A 30 0.06 16.87 16.36
N THR A 31 -0.69 15.82 16.03
CA THR A 31 -0.70 15.20 14.72
C THR A 31 -1.16 16.15 13.61
N ASN A 32 -2.14 17.03 13.89
CA ASN A 32 -2.65 17.96 12.89
C ASN A 32 -1.60 19.00 12.51
N GLY A 33 -0.87 19.53 13.49
CA GLY A 33 0.27 20.40 13.30
C GLY A 33 1.39 19.72 12.52
N ALA A 34 1.66 18.43 12.78
CA ALA A 34 2.63 17.65 12.02
C ALA A 34 2.22 17.50 10.55
N VAL A 35 0.96 17.16 10.28
CA VAL A 35 0.44 17.01 8.91
C VAL A 35 0.50 18.35 8.16
N ALA A 36 0.03 19.44 8.77
CA ALA A 36 0.08 20.76 8.16
C ALA A 36 1.52 21.21 7.84
N HIS A 37 2.45 20.97 8.76
CA HIS A 37 3.86 21.31 8.59
C HIS A 37 4.53 20.55 7.43
N VAL A 38 4.13 19.29 7.22
CA VAL A 38 4.59 18.47 6.09
C VAL A 38 3.97 18.97 4.80
N LEU A 39 2.64 19.22 4.77
CA LEU A 39 1.94 19.70 3.57
C LEU A 39 2.52 21.01 3.03
N ASP A 40 2.90 21.94 3.89
CA ASP A 40 3.52 23.22 3.52
C ASP A 40 4.92 23.07 2.87
N ARG A 41 5.61 21.94 3.14
CA ARG A 41 6.97 21.67 2.64
C ARG A 41 6.99 20.68 1.48
N LEU A 42 5.88 20.02 1.21
CA LEU A 42 5.78 19.15 0.04
C LEU A 42 5.77 20.02 -1.22
N PRO A 43 6.53 19.63 -2.27
CA PRO A 43 6.43 20.30 -3.55
C PRO A 43 4.99 20.24 -4.06
N ALA A 44 4.54 21.30 -4.75
CA ALA A 44 3.16 21.48 -5.23
C ALA A 44 2.64 20.38 -6.18
N SER A 45 3.46 19.41 -6.54
CA SER A 45 3.03 18.16 -7.14
C SER A 45 4.05 17.09 -6.78
N VAL A 46 3.61 16.03 -6.11
CA VAL A 46 4.27 14.74 -6.26
C VAL A 46 4.10 14.37 -7.73
N ASP A 47 5.17 14.06 -8.44
CA ASP A 47 5.08 13.49 -9.78
C ASP A 47 4.33 12.16 -9.65
N THR A 48 3.02 12.18 -9.92
CA THR A 48 2.13 11.03 -9.79
C THR A 48 2.33 10.03 -10.94
N GLY A 49 3.35 10.24 -11.77
CA GLY A 49 3.56 9.52 -13.01
C GLY A 49 2.59 10.03 -14.09
N ALA A 50 3.05 10.02 -15.33
CA ALA A 50 2.23 10.39 -16.47
C ALA A 50 0.91 9.58 -16.44
N GLN A 51 -0.23 10.29 -16.46
CA GLN A 51 -1.52 9.64 -16.57
C GLN A 51 -1.61 8.91 -17.91
N VAL A 52 -1.63 7.58 -17.86
CA VAL A 52 -1.84 6.75 -19.04
C VAL A 52 -3.33 6.67 -19.31
N THR A 53 -3.76 7.22 -20.45
CA THR A 53 -5.14 7.06 -20.91
C THR A 53 -5.23 5.83 -21.81
N PHE A 54 -6.18 4.94 -21.52
CA PHE A 54 -6.54 3.86 -22.44
C PHE A 54 -7.55 4.40 -23.45
N GLY A 55 -7.32 4.17 -24.74
CA GLY A 55 -8.19 4.66 -25.81
C GLY A 55 -9.54 3.94 -25.93
N LYS A 56 -9.87 3.04 -25.00
CA LYS A 56 -11.08 2.22 -24.95
C LYS A 56 -11.45 1.94 -23.49
N GLU A 57 -12.68 1.48 -23.28
CA GLU A 57 -13.13 0.97 -21.98
C GLU A 57 -12.19 -0.14 -21.47
N LEU A 58 -11.78 -0.04 -20.21
CA LEU A 58 -10.90 -1.00 -19.56
C LEU A 58 -11.74 -2.09 -18.89
N VAL A 59 -11.47 -3.34 -19.25
CA VAL A 59 -12.08 -4.52 -18.61
C VAL A 59 -10.98 -5.38 -18.02
N ALA A 60 -11.05 -5.65 -16.72
CA ALA A 60 -10.11 -6.50 -16.01
C ALA A 60 -10.44 -7.98 -16.20
N ILE A 61 -9.41 -8.82 -16.38
CA ILE A 61 -9.53 -10.28 -16.31
C ILE A 61 -8.88 -10.69 -15.00
N ASN A 62 -9.69 -11.05 -14.01
CA ASN A 62 -9.20 -11.48 -12.70
C ASN A 62 -8.83 -12.96 -12.72
N VAL A 63 -7.61 -13.27 -12.29
CA VAL A 63 -7.12 -14.62 -12.05
C VAL A 63 -6.70 -14.71 -10.59
N GLY A 64 -7.35 -15.58 -9.83
CA GLY A 64 -7.10 -15.72 -8.38
C GLY A 64 -8.35 -15.43 -7.56
N LEU A 65 -8.18 -14.72 -6.44
CA LEU A 65 -9.24 -14.54 -5.44
C LEU A 65 -10.43 -13.75 -5.99
N GLU A 66 -11.63 -14.27 -5.81
CA GLU A 66 -12.88 -13.61 -6.22
C GLU A 66 -13.11 -12.27 -5.50
N SER A 67 -12.64 -12.15 -4.25
CA SER A 67 -12.74 -10.92 -3.48
C SER A 67 -12.02 -9.74 -4.13
N PHE A 68 -10.98 -9.99 -4.94
CA PHE A 68 -10.31 -8.94 -5.71
C PHE A 68 -11.19 -8.45 -6.87
N ARG A 69 -11.86 -9.38 -7.57
CA ARG A 69 -12.88 -9.03 -8.57
C ARG A 69 -14.01 -8.23 -7.95
N ASP A 70 -14.51 -8.64 -6.78
CA ASP A 70 -15.57 -7.92 -6.07
C ASP A 70 -15.14 -6.49 -5.72
N SER A 71 -13.90 -6.33 -5.25
CA SER A 71 -13.32 -5.01 -4.94
C SER A 71 -13.25 -4.11 -6.17
N LEU A 72 -12.87 -4.65 -7.33
CA LEU A 72 -12.84 -3.91 -8.60
C LEU A 72 -14.25 -3.49 -9.01
N THR A 73 -15.22 -4.40 -8.96
CA THR A 73 -16.61 -4.10 -9.33
C THR A 73 -17.27 -3.11 -8.37
N GLY A 74 -16.94 -3.16 -7.08
CA GLY A 74 -17.42 -2.19 -6.09
C GLY A 74 -16.92 -0.76 -6.32
N GLN A 75 -15.80 -0.61 -7.03
CA GLN A 75 -15.24 0.69 -7.45
C GLN A 75 -15.74 1.11 -8.85
N GLY A 76 -16.67 0.37 -9.45
CA GLY A 76 -17.24 0.68 -10.76
C GLY A 76 -16.41 0.21 -11.95
N ALA A 77 -15.36 -0.59 -11.75
CA ALA A 77 -14.60 -1.18 -12.84
C ALA A 77 -15.26 -2.48 -13.36
N THR A 78 -15.20 -2.70 -14.66
CA THR A 78 -15.67 -3.95 -15.29
C THR A 78 -14.61 -5.04 -15.09
N SER A 79 -15.00 -6.22 -14.58
CA SER A 79 -14.06 -7.34 -14.38
C SER A 79 -14.73 -8.70 -14.62
N VAL A 80 -14.00 -9.62 -15.27
CA VAL A 80 -14.40 -11.03 -15.50
C VAL A 80 -13.53 -11.95 -14.64
N GLN A 81 -14.13 -12.94 -13.99
CA GLN A 81 -13.41 -13.95 -13.20
C GLN A 81 -13.01 -15.15 -14.06
N VAL A 82 -11.74 -15.55 -13.98
CA VAL A 82 -11.27 -16.82 -14.55
C VAL A 82 -11.35 -17.90 -13.47
N ASP A 83 -12.05 -19.00 -13.76
CA ASP A 83 -11.98 -20.24 -12.96
C ASP A 83 -10.69 -21.00 -13.28
N TRP A 84 -9.58 -20.46 -12.78
CA TRP A 84 -8.25 -21.05 -12.95
C TRP A 84 -7.84 -21.84 -11.72
N ARG A 85 -7.22 -23.00 -11.96
CA ARG A 85 -6.60 -23.82 -10.91
C ARG A 85 -5.21 -24.27 -11.37
N PRO A 86 -4.21 -24.33 -10.47
CA PRO A 86 -2.92 -24.88 -10.81
C PRO A 86 -3.06 -26.38 -11.16
N PRO A 87 -2.20 -26.91 -12.06
CA PRO A 87 -2.17 -28.34 -12.37
C PRO A 87 -2.09 -29.16 -11.09
N ALA A 88 -2.81 -30.29 -11.06
CA ALA A 88 -2.87 -31.16 -9.88
C ALA A 88 -3.36 -30.47 -8.58
N GLY A 89 -4.05 -29.33 -8.68
CA GLY A 89 -4.48 -28.54 -7.53
C GLY A 89 -3.32 -27.90 -6.75
N GLY A 90 -2.13 -27.78 -7.36
CA GLY A 90 -0.93 -27.26 -6.71
C GLY A 90 -0.18 -28.29 -5.86
N ASN A 91 -0.57 -29.56 -5.90
CA ASN A 91 0.16 -30.63 -5.21
C ASN A 91 1.39 -31.03 -6.03
N GLU A 92 2.57 -30.62 -5.56
CA GLU A 92 3.87 -30.90 -6.20
C GLU A 92 4.08 -32.38 -6.53
N LYS A 93 3.76 -33.30 -5.61
CA LYS A 93 3.91 -34.74 -5.84
C LYS A 93 2.99 -35.23 -6.97
N MET A 94 1.78 -34.71 -7.05
CA MET A 94 0.84 -35.08 -8.11
C MET A 94 1.22 -34.43 -9.45
N MET A 95 1.77 -33.22 -9.43
CA MET A 95 2.34 -32.59 -10.63
C MET A 95 3.48 -33.41 -11.21
N ASP A 96 4.39 -33.91 -10.37
CA ASP A 96 5.49 -34.78 -10.81
C ASP A 96 4.99 -36.10 -11.42
N ILE A 97 3.98 -36.73 -10.81
CA ILE A 97 3.37 -37.94 -11.36
C ILE A 97 2.72 -37.66 -12.71
N LEU A 98 1.95 -36.58 -12.83
CA LEU A 98 1.29 -36.19 -14.08
C LEU A 98 2.30 -35.83 -15.18
N ALA A 99 3.43 -35.20 -14.81
CA ALA A 99 4.51 -34.89 -15.75
C ALA A 99 5.14 -36.17 -16.31
N ARG A 100 5.39 -37.17 -15.46
CA ARG A 100 5.94 -38.47 -15.88
C ARG A 100 5.00 -39.27 -16.79
N LEU A 101 3.68 -39.10 -16.65
CA LEU A 101 2.68 -39.76 -17.50
C LEU A 101 2.48 -39.08 -18.86
N LYS A 102 2.80 -37.78 -18.97
CA LYS A 102 2.66 -37.00 -20.22
C LYS A 102 3.88 -37.06 -21.13
N SER A 103 5.01 -37.55 -20.62
CA SER A 103 6.22 -37.77 -21.42
C SER A 103 6.05 -39.08 -22.21
N PRO A 104 6.07 -39.08 -23.56
CA PRO A 104 6.06 -40.31 -24.33
C PRO A 104 7.34 -41.10 -24.06
N SER A 105 7.21 -42.43 -24.04
CA SER A 105 8.33 -43.38 -24.04
C SER A 105 9.03 -43.39 -25.38
#